data_AF-A0A1V4RQ02-F1
#
_entry.id   AF-A0A1V4RQ02-F1
#
_cell.length_a   1.000
_cell.length_b   1.000
_cell.length_c   1.000
_cell.angle_alpha   90.00
_cell.angle_beta   90.00
_cell.angle_gamma   90.00
#
_symmetry.space_group_name_H-M   'P 1'
#
loop_
_entity.id
_entity.type
_entity.pdbx_description
1 polymer ?
#
loop_
_entity_poly.entity_id
_entity_poly.type
_entity_poly.pdbx_seq_one_letter_code
_entity_poly.pdbx_strand_id
1 'polypeptide(L)'
;MFKNVHKEEIIIPAQMSYLQQVREFIEHIGKKNRFSDKVTNSFKLVVDEACTNIIRHGYRDVKNGQIVIRAIVRRLSLTMVVIDRGKSYDPRQVQNPDLQKYISIGKKGGLGIFMMRKLMCVIMTFLAMGAYTVFHSRTAAKITREVNTSMSAQCSNLARISWEPLNSKKDITLFENAKSTRESNKDLISMVFITDTKMRPVASYPVMSRILQKPLPTGKRTLIDNMENTGIYQIVFNPDSVFYAYINPVTTPGVITAPLGYAQIWVNRKAVAQRIHNSRVNIALMLILILLVGYIGSFVLITVIMDPFHKLASWVRQVGHGTVDEDELDIDADDELGEIAQAFNEMTSKFREAQRLSQCCRLRYYLLLPGGKRSWRRPV
;
A
#
# COMPACT_ATOMS: atom_id res chain seq x y z
N MET A 1 -11.02 -27.87 -14.89
CA MET A 1 -9.56 -28.05 -15.00
C MET A 1 -8.92 -28.21 -13.60
N PHE A 2 -9.34 -29.21 -12.82
CA PHE A 2 -8.79 -29.50 -11.49
C PHE A 2 -8.44 -30.98 -11.45
N LYS A 3 -7.18 -31.36 -11.70
CA LYS A 3 -6.82 -32.79 -11.68
C LYS A 3 -5.65 -33.21 -10.79
N ASN A 4 -4.81 -32.31 -10.29
CA ASN A 4 -3.72 -32.73 -9.38
C ASN A 4 -3.76 -31.92 -8.09
N VAL A 5 -4.56 -32.37 -7.12
CA VAL A 5 -4.45 -31.95 -5.72
C VAL A 5 -3.75 -33.07 -4.97
N HIS A 6 -2.51 -32.85 -4.55
CA HIS A 6 -1.78 -33.81 -3.73
C HIS A 6 -2.04 -33.48 -2.26
N LYS A 7 -2.48 -34.47 -1.50
CA LYS A 7 -2.73 -34.35 -0.07
C LYS A 7 -1.76 -35.27 0.66
N GLU A 8 -0.99 -34.70 1.56
CA GLU A 8 -0.11 -35.44 2.46
C GLU A 8 -0.44 -35.06 3.89
N GLU A 9 -0.37 -36.00 4.81
CA GLU A 9 -0.76 -35.81 6.21
C GLU A 9 0.23 -36.51 7.13
N ILE A 10 0.57 -35.85 8.24
CA ILE A 10 1.31 -36.44 9.34
C ILE A 10 0.53 -36.22 10.64
N ILE A 11 0.48 -37.25 11.47
CA ILE A 11 -0.12 -37.20 12.80
C ILE A 11 1.01 -37.35 13.81
N ILE A 12 1.16 -36.36 14.68
CA ILE A 12 2.18 -36.37 15.73
C ILE A 12 1.54 -36.25 17.11
N PRO A 13 2.15 -36.86 18.15
CA PRO A 13 1.83 -36.53 19.52
C PRO A 13 2.04 -35.03 19.78
N ALA A 14 1.19 -34.41 20.60
CA ALA A 14 1.30 -33.02 21.01
C ALA A 14 2.45 -32.85 22.04
N GLN A 15 3.68 -33.17 21.64
CA GLN A 15 4.89 -33.14 22.45
C GLN A 15 6.03 -32.45 21.69
N MET A 16 6.83 -31.65 22.40
CA MET A 16 7.89 -30.83 21.81
C MET A 16 8.95 -31.65 21.05
N SER A 17 9.19 -32.89 21.48
CA SER A 17 10.13 -33.83 20.84
C SER A 17 9.77 -34.17 19.39
N TYR A 18 8.49 -34.06 19.01
CA TYR A 18 8.00 -34.43 17.67
C TYR A 18 7.96 -33.26 16.68
N LEU A 19 8.28 -32.02 17.10
CA LEU A 19 8.37 -30.86 16.20
C LEU A 19 9.45 -31.04 15.12
N GLN A 20 10.49 -31.81 15.41
CA GLN A 20 11.50 -32.16 14.41
C GLN A 20 10.91 -32.91 13.21
N GLN A 21 9.99 -33.84 13.46
CA GLN A 21 9.30 -34.61 12.41
C GLN A 21 8.41 -33.72 11.54
N VAL A 22 7.83 -32.66 12.12
CA VAL A 22 7.05 -31.66 11.38
C VAL A 22 7.95 -30.89 10.41
N ARG A 23 9.12 -30.46 10.86
CA ARG A 23 10.08 -29.73 10.02
C ARG A 23 10.59 -30.59 8.85
N GLU A 24 10.85 -31.87 9.11
CA GLU A 24 11.26 -32.85 8.10
C GLU A 24 10.14 -33.12 7.09
N PHE A 25 8.89 -33.24 7.54
CA PHE A 25 7.72 -33.39 6.68
C PHE A 25 7.56 -32.21 5.70
N ILE A 26 7.70 -30.97 6.20
CA ILE A 26 7.64 -29.77 5.35
C ILE A 26 8.82 -29.71 4.39
N GLU A 27 10.01 -30.14 4.82
CA GLU A 27 11.18 -30.23 3.95
C GLU A 27 10.96 -31.21 2.79
N HIS A 28 10.40 -32.38 3.10
CA HIS A 28 10.07 -33.40 2.13
C HIS A 28 9.09 -32.86 1.07
N ILE A 29 8.02 -32.20 1.49
CA ILE A 29 7.04 -31.58 0.59
C ILE A 29 7.69 -30.48 -0.26
N GLY A 30 8.54 -29.65 0.35
CA GLY A 30 9.27 -28.59 -0.35
C GLY A 30 10.15 -29.11 -1.47
N LYS A 31 10.97 -30.13 -1.19
CA LYS A 31 11.86 -30.77 -2.16
C LYS A 31 11.08 -31.47 -3.27
N LYS A 32 10.05 -32.25 -2.92
CA LYS A 32 9.21 -33.00 -3.86
C LYS A 32 8.50 -32.08 -4.87
N ASN A 33 8.07 -30.89 -4.45
CA ASN A 33 7.33 -29.95 -5.29
C ASN A 33 8.21 -28.81 -5.85
N ARG A 34 9.54 -28.88 -5.70
CA ARG A 34 10.51 -27.88 -6.18
C ARG A 34 10.25 -26.46 -5.69
N PHE A 35 9.79 -26.30 -4.44
CA PHE A 35 9.69 -24.98 -3.82
C PHE A 35 11.08 -24.43 -3.48
N SER A 36 11.26 -23.11 -3.61
CA SER A 36 12.52 -22.46 -3.20
C SER A 36 12.78 -22.66 -1.70
N ASP A 37 14.05 -22.77 -1.32
CA ASP A 37 14.44 -22.94 0.09
C ASP A 37 13.92 -21.82 0.98
N LYS A 38 13.82 -20.59 0.45
CA LYS A 38 13.24 -19.44 1.15
C LYS A 38 11.77 -19.68 1.53
N VAL A 39 10.98 -20.25 0.61
CA VAL A 39 9.56 -20.57 0.85
C VAL A 39 9.45 -21.74 1.82
N THR A 40 10.21 -22.81 1.60
CA THR A 40 10.21 -24.01 2.45
C THR A 40 10.60 -23.66 3.90
N ASN A 41 11.64 -22.85 4.09
CA ASN A 41 12.07 -22.40 5.41
C ASN A 41 11.04 -21.48 6.08
N SER A 42 10.33 -20.66 5.31
CA SER A 42 9.22 -19.84 5.83
C SER A 42 8.08 -20.71 6.35
N PHE A 43 7.70 -21.77 5.62
CA PHE A 43 6.66 -22.71 6.06
C PHE A 43 7.08 -23.52 7.28
N LYS A 44 8.34 -24.00 7.32
CA LYS A 44 8.87 -24.70 8.50
C LYS A 44 8.69 -23.85 9.74
N LEU A 45 9.08 -22.58 9.67
CA LEU A 45 8.98 -21.67 10.79
C LEU A 45 7.53 -21.41 11.25
N VAL A 46 6.64 -21.09 10.30
CA VAL A 46 5.25 -20.74 10.62
C VAL A 46 4.51 -21.94 11.23
N VAL A 47 4.72 -23.15 10.69
CA VAL A 47 4.08 -24.36 11.22
C VAL A 47 4.71 -24.78 12.56
N ASP A 48 6.03 -24.65 12.72
CA ASP A 48 6.73 -24.94 13.99
C ASP A 48 6.22 -24.02 15.12
N GLU A 49 6.01 -22.75 14.84
CA GLU A 49 5.42 -21.80 15.80
C GLU A 49 3.95 -22.12 16.12
N ALA A 50 3.15 -22.43 15.09
CA ALA A 50 1.76 -22.82 15.29
C ALA A 50 1.62 -24.10 16.14
N CYS A 51 2.41 -25.13 15.85
CA CYS A 51 2.45 -26.36 16.62
C CYS A 51 2.97 -26.10 18.05
N THR A 52 3.99 -25.27 18.22
CA THR A 52 4.51 -24.88 19.55
C THR A 52 3.42 -24.20 20.38
N ASN A 53 2.65 -23.29 19.78
CA ASN A 53 1.55 -22.60 20.45
C ASN A 53 0.43 -23.57 20.85
N ILE A 54 0.03 -24.46 19.95
CA ILE A 54 -0.97 -25.51 20.24
C ILE A 54 -0.50 -26.40 21.39
N ILE A 55 0.74 -26.90 21.36
CA ILE A 55 1.28 -27.78 22.42
C ILE A 55 1.32 -27.05 23.77
N ARG A 56 1.80 -25.80 23.80
CA ARG A 56 1.96 -25.05 25.06
C ARG A 56 0.64 -24.58 25.66
N HIS A 57 -0.30 -24.15 24.83
CA HIS A 57 -1.52 -23.50 25.29
C HIS A 57 -2.75 -24.40 25.22
N GLY A 58 -2.82 -25.28 24.22
CA GLY A 58 -3.94 -26.19 24.00
C GLY A 58 -3.86 -27.51 24.78
N TYR A 59 -2.66 -27.98 25.14
CA TYR A 59 -2.43 -29.32 25.71
C TYR A 59 -1.71 -29.33 27.07
N ARG A 60 -1.77 -28.23 27.84
CA ARG A 60 -1.05 -28.07 29.11
C ARG A 60 -1.35 -29.18 30.14
N ASP A 61 -2.60 -29.66 30.17
CA ASP A 61 -3.10 -30.61 31.17
C ASP A 61 -3.62 -31.93 30.55
N VAL A 62 -3.50 -32.10 29.23
CA VAL A 62 -4.02 -33.27 28.50
C VAL A 62 -2.87 -34.20 28.13
N LYS A 63 -2.75 -35.34 28.82
CA LYS A 63 -1.83 -36.41 28.42
C LYS A 63 -2.39 -37.10 27.17
N ASN A 64 -1.54 -37.29 26.15
CA ASN A 64 -1.85 -37.93 24.86
C ASN A 64 -2.68 -37.10 23.85
N GLY A 65 -2.49 -35.78 23.83
CA GLY A 65 -2.96 -34.96 22.71
C GLY A 65 -2.31 -35.35 21.38
N GLN A 66 -3.04 -35.18 20.27
CA GLN A 66 -2.54 -35.39 18.91
C GLN A 66 -2.76 -34.14 18.07
N ILE A 67 -1.75 -33.80 17.26
CA ILE A 67 -1.81 -32.72 16.28
C ILE A 67 -1.71 -33.35 14.90
N VAL A 68 -2.63 -32.95 14.03
CA VAL A 68 -2.72 -33.44 12.66
C VAL A 68 -2.31 -32.30 11.74
N ILE A 69 -1.33 -32.55 10.87
CA ILE A 69 -0.81 -31.55 9.94
C ILE A 69 -1.06 -32.07 8.52
N ARG A 70 -1.85 -31.32 7.75
CA ARG A 70 -2.19 -31.65 6.37
C ARG A 70 -1.57 -30.63 5.42
N ALA A 71 -0.85 -31.14 4.43
CA ALA A 71 -0.37 -30.37 3.30
C ALA A 71 -1.27 -30.63 2.09
N ILE A 72 -1.85 -29.57 1.55
CA ILE A 72 -2.65 -29.59 0.32
C ILE A 72 -1.88 -28.83 -0.73
N VAL A 73 -1.29 -29.56 -1.68
CA VAL A 73 -0.50 -28.99 -2.77
C VAL A 73 -1.33 -28.92 -4.04
N ARG A 74 -1.43 -27.72 -4.60
CA ARG A 74 -1.99 -27.45 -5.93
C ARG A 74 -0.91 -26.83 -6.81
N ARG A 75 -1.16 -26.76 -8.11
CA ARG A 75 -0.21 -26.32 -9.16
C ARG A 75 0.55 -25.01 -8.85
N LEU A 76 -0.02 -24.11 -8.04
CA LEU A 76 0.60 -22.83 -7.64
C LEU A 76 0.41 -22.49 -6.15
N SER A 77 0.00 -23.44 -5.30
CA SER A 77 -0.29 -23.14 -3.89
C SER A 77 0.00 -24.33 -2.98
N LEU A 78 0.68 -24.06 -1.87
CA LEU A 78 0.80 -24.96 -0.72
C LEU A 78 -0.09 -24.43 0.41
N THR A 79 -1.04 -25.25 0.85
CA THR A 79 -1.86 -24.95 2.03
C THR A 79 -1.52 -25.93 3.13
N MET A 80 -1.08 -25.41 4.28
CA MET A 80 -0.87 -26.20 5.49
C MET A 80 -2.07 -26.00 6.41
N VAL A 81 -2.66 -27.11 6.85
CA VAL A 81 -3.77 -27.12 7.81
C VAL A 81 -3.28 -27.84 9.05
N VAL A 82 -3.30 -27.15 10.18
CA VAL A 82 -3.00 -27.73 11.50
C VAL A 82 -4.32 -27.92 12.22
N ILE A 83 -4.60 -29.15 12.62
CA ILE A 83 -5.84 -29.54 13.29
C ILE A 83 -5.44 -30.10 14.65
N ASP A 84 -6.06 -29.55 15.69
CA ASP A 84 -5.89 -29.99 17.06
C ASP A 84 -7.23 -30.12 17.76
N ARG A 85 -7.20 -30.75 18.94
CA ARG A 85 -8.32 -30.95 19.87
C ARG A 85 -7.99 -30.36 21.24
N GLY A 86 -7.06 -29.41 21.30
CA GLY A 86 -6.69 -28.70 22.50
C GLY A 86 -7.80 -27.75 22.94
N LYS A 87 -7.61 -27.11 24.10
CA LYS A 87 -8.56 -26.11 24.60
C LYS A 87 -8.67 -24.94 23.60
N SER A 88 -9.90 -24.60 23.18
CA SER A 88 -10.16 -23.50 22.27
C SER A 88 -9.62 -22.17 22.81
N TYR A 89 -8.93 -21.42 21.95
CA TYR A 89 -8.29 -20.14 22.25
C TYR A 89 -9.04 -19.01 21.52
N ASP A 90 -9.58 -18.02 22.23
CA ASP A 90 -10.16 -16.82 21.63
C ASP A 90 -9.06 -15.73 21.48
N PRO A 91 -8.65 -15.38 20.24
CA PRO A 91 -7.59 -14.40 19.99
C PRO A 91 -7.92 -12.98 20.48
N ARG A 92 -9.19 -12.69 20.80
CA ARG A 92 -9.64 -11.36 21.23
C ARG A 92 -9.55 -11.14 22.74
N GLN A 93 -9.25 -12.18 23.53
CA GLN A 93 -9.17 -12.11 25.00
C GLN A 93 -7.74 -11.90 25.52
N VAL A 94 -6.76 -11.64 24.65
CA VAL A 94 -5.35 -11.51 25.04
C VAL A 94 -5.05 -10.08 25.50
N GLN A 95 -5.07 -9.85 26.82
CA GLN A 95 -4.35 -8.73 27.42
C GLN A 95 -2.87 -9.10 27.54
N ASN A 96 -2.02 -8.30 26.90
CA ASN A 96 -0.56 -8.25 27.02
C ASN A 96 0.21 -9.58 26.87
N PRO A 97 0.85 -9.84 25.70
CA PRO A 97 1.76 -10.97 25.58
C PRO A 97 2.94 -10.80 26.56
N ASP A 98 3.12 -11.80 27.41
CA ASP A 98 4.18 -11.86 28.42
C ASP A 98 5.56 -11.99 27.73
N LEU A 99 6.21 -10.84 27.56
CA LEU A 99 7.44 -10.64 26.78
C LEU A 99 8.60 -11.54 27.28
N GLN A 100 8.59 -11.85 28.57
CA GLN A 100 9.55 -12.75 29.26
C GLN A 100 9.61 -14.15 28.61
N LYS A 101 8.49 -14.65 28.06
CA LYS A 101 8.40 -16.03 27.53
C LYS A 101 8.87 -16.16 26.08
N TYR A 102 8.81 -15.08 25.30
CA TYR A 102 9.33 -15.04 23.92
C TYR A 102 10.86 -14.98 23.87
N ILE A 103 11.44 -14.45 24.94
CA ILE A 103 12.87 -14.18 25.10
C ILE A 103 13.67 -15.47 25.36
N SER A 104 13.12 -16.42 26.12
CA SER A 104 13.78 -17.64 26.58
C SER A 104 13.86 -18.77 25.53
N ILE A 105 13.16 -18.65 24.39
CA ILE A 105 13.12 -19.69 23.34
C ILE A 105 14.29 -19.56 22.35
N GLY A 106 15.11 -18.51 22.47
CA GLY A 106 16.56 -18.66 22.29
C GLY A 106 17.09 -19.21 20.96
N LYS A 107 16.37 -19.12 19.83
CA LYS A 107 16.99 -19.24 18.50
C LYS A 107 16.50 -18.15 17.55
N LYS A 108 17.41 -17.18 17.34
CA LYS A 108 17.38 -16.05 16.39
C LYS A 108 16.48 -14.87 16.77
N GLY A 109 17.04 -13.98 17.61
CA GLY A 109 16.52 -12.63 17.93
C GLY A 109 16.55 -11.65 16.75
N GLY A 110 15.95 -12.02 15.61
CA GLY A 110 15.73 -11.13 14.46
C GLY A 110 14.35 -11.31 13.82
N LEU A 111 13.54 -12.25 14.32
CA LEU A 111 12.31 -12.65 13.68
C LEU A 111 11.16 -11.66 13.89
N GLY A 112 11.06 -11.03 15.06
CA GLY A 112 10.08 -9.97 15.33
C GLY A 112 10.30 -8.75 14.44
N ILE A 113 11.56 -8.30 14.31
CA ILE A 113 11.93 -7.21 13.39
C ILE A 113 11.64 -7.60 11.94
N PHE A 114 11.96 -8.84 11.53
CA PHE A 114 11.66 -9.32 10.18
C PHE A 114 10.16 -9.38 9.89
N MET A 115 9.35 -9.86 10.84
CA MET A 115 7.88 -9.91 10.75
C MET A 115 7.29 -8.51 10.69
N MET A 116 7.75 -7.59 11.54
CA MET A 116 7.32 -6.18 11.53
C MET A 116 7.71 -5.48 10.21
N ARG A 117 8.96 -5.64 9.73
CA ARG A 117 9.40 -5.13 8.41
C ARG A 117 8.51 -5.64 7.29
N LYS A 118 8.20 -6.94 7.29
CA LYS A 118 7.39 -7.56 6.24
C LYS A 118 5.94 -7.11 6.31
N LEU A 119 5.33 -7.08 7.49
CA LEU A 119 3.95 -6.61 7.69
C LEU A 119 3.80 -5.15 7.28
N MET A 120 4.69 -4.27 7.72
CA MET A 120 4.61 -2.86 7.40
C MET A 120 4.79 -2.61 5.89
N CYS A 121 5.70 -3.36 5.26
CA CYS A 121 5.90 -3.29 3.82
C CYS A 121 4.66 -3.76 3.03
N VAL A 122 4.06 -4.87 3.46
CA VAL A 122 2.82 -5.40 2.86
C VAL A 122 1.67 -4.41 3.05
N ILE A 123 1.47 -3.85 4.25
CA ILE A 123 0.41 -2.88 4.53
C ILE A 123 0.58 -1.63 3.65
N MET A 124 1.79 -1.07 3.57
CA MET A 124 2.08 0.08 2.70
C MET A 124 1.78 -0.22 1.23
N THR A 125 2.17 -1.41 0.71
CA THR A 125 1.83 -1.79 -0.67
C THR A 125 0.33 -1.87 -0.92
N PHE A 126 -0.43 -2.48 -0.01
CA PHE A 126 -1.88 -2.62 -0.16
C PHE A 126 -2.59 -1.27 -0.09
N LEU A 127 -2.19 -0.39 0.84
CA LEU A 127 -2.73 0.97 0.94
C LEU A 127 -2.44 1.78 -0.33
N ALA A 128 -1.22 1.71 -0.84
CA ALA A 128 -0.85 2.41 -2.06
C ALA A 128 -1.56 1.86 -3.31
N MET A 129 -1.74 0.54 -3.41
CA MET A 129 -2.51 -0.08 -4.49
C MET A 129 -4.00 0.30 -4.42
N GLY A 130 -4.57 0.32 -3.21
CA GLY A 130 -5.92 0.81 -2.96
C GLY A 130 -6.09 2.26 -3.40
N ALA A 131 -5.18 3.15 -2.97
CA ALA A 131 -5.19 4.55 -3.39
C ALA A 131 -5.09 4.67 -4.92
N TYR A 132 -4.15 3.96 -5.56
CA TYR A 132 -3.97 3.99 -7.02
C TYR A 132 -5.26 3.61 -7.76
N THR A 133 -5.95 2.55 -7.35
CA THR A 133 -7.21 2.13 -8.01
C THR A 133 -8.33 3.17 -7.88
N VAL A 134 -8.47 3.80 -6.72
CA VAL A 134 -9.44 4.88 -6.49
C VAL A 134 -9.10 6.11 -7.35
N PHE A 135 -7.84 6.54 -7.37
CA PHE A 135 -7.43 7.67 -8.21
C PHE A 135 -7.57 7.35 -9.70
N HIS A 136 -7.15 6.17 -10.14
CA HIS A 136 -7.23 5.74 -11.54
C HIS A 136 -8.66 5.78 -12.09
N SER A 137 -9.64 5.36 -11.29
CA SER A 137 -11.06 5.38 -11.66
C SER A 137 -11.63 6.81 -11.67
N ARG A 138 -11.29 7.64 -10.68
CA ARG A 138 -11.80 9.01 -10.58
C ARG A 138 -11.18 9.98 -11.59
N THR A 139 -9.91 9.81 -11.96
CA THR A 139 -9.19 10.73 -12.85
C THR A 139 -9.86 10.87 -14.22
N ALA A 140 -10.32 9.76 -14.81
CA ALA A 140 -10.98 9.80 -16.11
C ALA A 140 -12.29 10.61 -16.05
N ALA A 141 -13.11 10.38 -15.03
CA ALA A 141 -14.38 11.10 -14.84
C ALA A 141 -14.14 12.59 -14.54
N LYS A 142 -13.16 12.91 -13.70
CA LYS A 142 -12.81 14.30 -13.36
C LYS A 142 -12.36 15.08 -14.59
N ILE A 143 -11.39 14.57 -15.35
CA ILE A 143 -10.88 15.23 -16.55
C ILE A 143 -11.97 15.38 -17.60
N THR A 144 -12.78 14.34 -17.82
CA THR A 144 -13.88 14.41 -18.79
C THR A 144 -14.89 15.49 -18.41
N ARG A 145 -15.25 15.58 -17.13
CA ARG A 145 -16.16 16.61 -16.62
C ARG A 145 -15.57 18.02 -16.75
N GLU A 146 -14.31 18.19 -16.38
CA GLU A 146 -13.59 19.46 -16.51
C GLU A 146 -13.51 19.93 -17.97
N VAL A 147 -13.17 19.02 -18.88
CA VAL A 147 -13.17 19.29 -20.33
C VAL A 147 -14.57 19.66 -20.79
N ASN A 148 -15.61 18.89 -20.40
CA ASN A 148 -16.98 19.18 -20.81
C ASN A 148 -17.47 20.54 -20.33
N THR A 149 -17.23 20.89 -19.07
CA THR A 149 -17.60 22.20 -18.52
C THR A 149 -16.84 23.32 -19.24
N SER A 150 -15.52 23.18 -19.40
CA SER A 150 -14.69 24.20 -20.05
C SER A 150 -15.08 24.41 -21.52
N MET A 151 -15.28 23.33 -22.27
CA MET A 151 -15.65 23.41 -23.69
C MET A 151 -17.08 23.93 -23.88
N SER A 152 -18.01 23.59 -23.00
CA SER A 152 -19.39 24.11 -23.06
C SER A 152 -19.42 25.61 -22.79
N ALA A 153 -18.68 26.09 -21.78
CA ALA A 153 -18.54 27.52 -21.50
C ALA A 153 -17.90 28.28 -22.67
N GLN A 154 -16.84 27.72 -23.28
CA GLN A 154 -16.21 28.31 -24.46
C GLN A 154 -17.15 28.32 -25.67
N CYS A 155 -17.94 27.27 -25.87
CA CYS A 155 -18.91 27.19 -26.98
C CYS A 155 -20.07 28.18 -26.78
N SER A 156 -20.57 28.31 -25.55
CA SER A 156 -21.57 29.30 -25.17
C SER A 156 -21.06 30.73 -25.39
N ASN A 157 -19.84 31.03 -24.97
CA ASN A 157 -19.23 32.33 -25.22
C ASN A 157 -19.01 32.58 -26.72
N LEU A 158 -18.55 31.58 -27.48
CA LEU A 158 -18.40 31.66 -28.94
C LEU A 158 -19.74 31.96 -29.61
N ALA A 159 -20.83 31.30 -29.21
CA ALA A 159 -22.17 31.58 -29.72
C ALA A 159 -22.57 33.04 -29.42
N ARG A 160 -22.35 33.49 -28.18
CA ARG A 160 -22.65 34.86 -27.73
C ARG A 160 -21.85 35.93 -28.47
N ILE A 161 -20.59 35.70 -28.84
CA ILE A 161 -19.79 36.72 -29.57
C ILE A 161 -20.00 36.65 -31.08
N SER A 162 -20.69 35.62 -31.56
CA SER A 162 -20.90 35.38 -32.99
C SER A 162 -22.26 35.86 -33.51
N TRP A 163 -23.21 36.25 -32.64
CA TRP A 163 -24.54 36.66 -33.09
C TRP A 163 -24.50 37.89 -34.02
N GLU A 164 -23.80 38.95 -33.62
CA GLU A 164 -23.77 40.21 -34.38
C GLU A 164 -23.02 40.03 -35.71
N PRO A 165 -21.81 39.44 -35.74
CA PRO A 165 -21.11 39.24 -37.01
C PRO A 165 -21.85 38.28 -37.96
N LEU A 166 -22.57 37.28 -37.42
CA LEU A 166 -23.38 36.36 -38.22
C LEU A 166 -24.60 37.07 -38.83
N ASN A 167 -25.25 37.94 -38.06
CA ASN A 167 -26.38 38.74 -38.54
C ASN A 167 -25.94 39.77 -39.60
N SER A 168 -24.80 40.44 -39.38
CA SER A 168 -24.26 41.46 -40.29
C SER A 168 -23.40 40.91 -41.43
N LYS A 169 -23.26 39.58 -41.57
CA LYS A 169 -22.43 38.91 -42.60
C LYS A 169 -20.97 39.40 -42.60
N LYS A 170 -20.39 39.63 -41.41
CA LYS A 170 -18.99 40.04 -41.23
C LYS A 170 -18.09 38.79 -41.10
N ASP A 171 -17.76 38.18 -42.24
CA ASP A 171 -17.04 36.90 -42.29
C ASP A 171 -15.65 36.94 -41.61
N ILE A 172 -14.94 38.07 -41.70
CA ILE A 172 -13.61 38.24 -41.09
C ILE A 172 -13.67 38.14 -39.57
N THR A 173 -14.65 38.77 -38.93
CA THR A 173 -14.82 38.73 -37.48
C THR A 173 -15.20 37.32 -37.00
N LEU A 174 -16.04 36.61 -37.75
CA LEU A 174 -16.38 35.22 -37.45
C LEU A 174 -15.15 34.29 -37.51
N PHE A 175 -14.26 34.53 -38.49
CA PHE A 175 -13.00 33.80 -38.59
C PHE A 175 -12.08 34.07 -37.39
N GLU A 176 -11.88 35.33 -37.01
CA GLU A 176 -11.06 35.70 -35.84
C GLU A 176 -11.62 35.12 -34.54
N ASN A 177 -12.95 35.12 -34.38
CA ASN A 177 -13.61 34.46 -33.24
C ASN A 177 -13.29 32.95 -33.20
N ALA A 178 -13.45 32.24 -34.32
CA ALA A 178 -13.16 30.81 -34.42
C ALA A 178 -11.68 30.50 -34.15
N LYS A 179 -10.78 31.34 -34.67
CA LYS A 179 -9.34 31.25 -34.44
C LYS A 179 -8.99 31.44 -32.97
N SER A 180 -9.44 32.53 -32.34
CA SER A 180 -9.19 32.83 -30.94
C SER A 180 -9.68 31.71 -30.01
N THR A 181 -10.88 31.15 -30.25
CA THR A 181 -11.39 30.02 -29.47
C THR A 181 -10.49 28.80 -29.56
N ARG A 182 -10.02 28.42 -30.76
CA ARG A 182 -9.11 27.27 -30.89
C ARG A 182 -7.77 27.52 -30.21
N GLU A 183 -7.17 28.68 -30.44
CA GLU A 183 -5.84 29.01 -29.90
C GLU A 183 -5.83 29.04 -28.36
N SER A 184 -6.97 29.33 -27.73
CA SER A 184 -7.11 29.25 -26.27
C SER A 184 -6.78 27.85 -25.70
N ASN A 185 -7.01 26.78 -26.47
CA ASN A 185 -6.79 25.39 -26.05
C ASN A 185 -6.38 24.51 -27.25
N LYS A 186 -5.30 24.90 -27.95
CA LYS A 186 -4.84 24.24 -29.20
C LYS A 186 -4.57 22.73 -29.09
N ASP A 187 -4.24 22.24 -27.88
CA ASP A 187 -3.96 20.83 -27.65
C ASP A 187 -5.23 19.96 -27.60
N LEU A 188 -6.38 20.57 -27.27
CA LEU A 188 -7.66 19.88 -27.12
C LEU A 188 -8.58 20.17 -28.31
N ILE A 189 -8.69 21.44 -28.70
CA ILE A 189 -9.59 21.90 -29.75
C ILE A 189 -8.93 21.63 -31.10
N SER A 190 -9.47 20.65 -31.80
CA SER A 190 -9.03 20.30 -33.14
C SER A 190 -9.52 21.32 -34.16
N MET A 191 -10.80 21.69 -34.07
CA MET A 191 -11.46 22.57 -35.04
C MET A 191 -12.58 23.36 -34.36
N VAL A 192 -12.87 24.54 -34.91
CA VAL A 192 -13.99 25.39 -34.52
C VAL A 192 -14.78 25.75 -35.77
N PHE A 193 -16.11 25.68 -35.70
CA PHE A 193 -17.00 26.05 -36.78
C PHE A 193 -18.07 27.02 -36.29
N ILE A 194 -18.42 27.98 -37.14
CA ILE A 194 -19.63 28.78 -37.02
C ILE A 194 -20.45 28.50 -38.27
N THR A 195 -21.66 27.97 -38.10
CA THR A 195 -22.51 27.52 -39.20
C THR A 195 -23.78 28.36 -39.31
N ASP A 196 -24.39 28.33 -40.48
CA ASP A 196 -25.77 28.79 -40.65
C ASP A 196 -26.79 27.80 -40.07
N THR A 197 -28.08 28.12 -40.22
CA THR A 197 -29.21 27.27 -39.78
C THR A 197 -29.28 25.91 -40.47
N LYS A 198 -28.61 25.74 -41.61
CA LYS A 198 -28.51 24.49 -42.37
C LYS A 198 -27.22 23.71 -42.06
N MET A 199 -26.49 24.08 -41.00
CA MET A 199 -25.22 23.46 -40.60
C MET A 199 -24.11 23.59 -41.66
N ARG A 200 -24.17 24.62 -42.51
CA ARG A 200 -23.11 24.95 -43.48
C ARG A 200 -22.13 25.93 -42.81
N PRO A 201 -20.83 25.64 -42.76
CA PRO A 201 -19.87 26.50 -42.08
C PRO A 201 -19.68 27.80 -42.86
N VAL A 202 -19.95 28.90 -42.17
CA VAL A 202 -19.70 30.28 -42.60
C VAL A 202 -18.28 30.67 -42.22
N ALA A 203 -17.82 30.26 -41.04
CA ALA A 203 -16.43 30.38 -40.61
C ALA A 203 -15.92 29.06 -40.03
N SER A 204 -14.63 28.80 -40.20
CA SER A 204 -13.95 27.62 -39.66
C SER A 204 -12.49 27.93 -39.35
N TYR A 205 -11.96 27.33 -38.29
CA TYR A 205 -10.53 27.33 -38.02
C TYR A 205 -10.07 25.94 -37.53
N PRO A 206 -9.05 25.31 -38.16
CA PRO A 206 -8.29 25.79 -39.32
C PRO A 206 -9.18 25.97 -40.57
N VAL A 207 -8.76 26.85 -41.50
CA VAL A 207 -9.57 27.13 -42.71
C VAL A 207 -9.72 25.86 -43.54
N MET A 208 -10.96 25.43 -43.78
CA MET A 208 -11.24 24.28 -44.64
C MET A 208 -12.04 24.71 -45.86
N SER A 209 -11.35 25.26 -46.87
CA SER A 209 -11.97 25.79 -48.11
C SER A 209 -12.86 24.77 -48.84
N ARG A 210 -12.57 23.47 -48.69
CA ARG A 210 -13.35 22.39 -49.31
C ARG A 210 -14.76 22.22 -48.75
N ILE A 211 -15.01 22.65 -47.51
CA ILE A 211 -16.29 22.46 -46.78
C ILE A 211 -17.02 23.76 -46.46
N LEU A 212 -16.40 24.93 -46.66
CA LEU A 212 -17.08 26.23 -46.51
C LEU A 212 -18.36 26.26 -47.35
N GLN A 213 -19.46 26.68 -46.74
CA GLN A 213 -20.80 26.75 -47.33
C GLN A 213 -21.37 25.41 -47.83
N LYS A 214 -20.70 24.28 -47.58
CA LYS A 214 -21.22 22.93 -47.83
C LYS A 214 -21.68 22.30 -46.50
N PRO A 215 -22.67 21.40 -46.50
CA PRO A 215 -23.07 20.73 -45.26
C PRO A 215 -21.89 19.96 -44.68
N LEU A 216 -21.71 20.06 -43.36
CA LEU A 216 -20.69 19.28 -42.64
C LEU A 216 -20.89 17.78 -42.89
N PRO A 217 -19.79 17.00 -43.05
CA PRO A 217 -19.89 15.56 -43.24
C PRO A 217 -20.63 14.91 -42.07
N THR A 218 -21.62 14.07 -42.37
CA THR A 218 -22.46 13.39 -41.38
C THR A 218 -21.78 12.11 -40.92
N GLY A 219 -20.95 12.21 -39.87
CA GLY A 219 -20.57 11.05 -39.07
C GLY A 219 -21.75 10.54 -38.24
N LYS A 220 -21.65 9.32 -37.70
CA LYS A 220 -22.65 8.83 -36.74
C LYS A 220 -22.61 9.72 -35.49
N ARG A 221 -23.71 10.44 -35.24
CA ARG A 221 -23.85 11.39 -34.13
C ARG A 221 -24.61 10.74 -32.97
N THR A 222 -24.04 10.80 -31.78
CA THR A 222 -24.68 10.31 -30.55
C THR A 222 -24.65 11.42 -29.51
N LEU A 223 -25.80 11.83 -29.00
CA LEU A 223 -25.86 12.78 -27.88
C LEU A 223 -25.33 12.06 -26.63
N ILE A 224 -24.29 12.63 -26.01
CA ILE A 224 -23.72 12.12 -24.77
C ILE A 224 -24.35 12.84 -23.58
N ASP A 225 -24.47 14.16 -23.67
CA ASP A 225 -24.87 15.01 -22.55
C ASP A 225 -25.33 16.39 -23.07
N ASN A 226 -25.96 17.19 -22.21
CA ASN A 226 -26.34 18.57 -22.50
C ASN A 226 -26.03 19.46 -21.29
N MET A 227 -25.21 20.49 -21.50
CA MET A 227 -24.78 21.42 -20.45
C MET A 227 -25.03 22.86 -20.89
N GLU A 228 -25.79 23.62 -20.11
CA GLU A 228 -26.00 25.06 -20.33
C GLU A 228 -26.40 25.40 -21.78
N ASN A 229 -27.39 24.68 -22.33
CA ASN A 229 -27.86 24.81 -23.72
C ASN A 229 -26.82 24.43 -24.80
N THR A 230 -25.74 23.77 -24.40
CA THR A 230 -24.73 23.19 -25.29
C THR A 230 -24.91 21.68 -25.35
N GLY A 231 -25.29 21.18 -26.52
CA GLY A 231 -25.37 19.75 -26.76
C GLY A 231 -23.97 19.17 -26.99
N ILE A 232 -23.64 18.11 -26.24
CA ILE A 232 -22.37 17.39 -26.34
C ILE A 232 -22.60 16.12 -27.14
N TYR A 233 -21.97 16.03 -28.30
CA TYR A 233 -22.16 14.93 -29.23
C TYR A 233 -20.87 14.17 -29.47
N GLN A 234 -20.95 12.84 -29.52
CA GLN A 234 -19.91 12.03 -30.13
C GLN A 234 -20.15 11.96 -31.62
N ILE A 235 -19.13 12.28 -32.41
CA ILE A 235 -19.18 12.15 -33.87
C ILE A 235 -18.09 11.16 -34.28
N VAL A 236 -18.53 10.05 -34.89
CA VAL A 236 -17.65 9.00 -35.40
C VAL A 236 -17.66 9.06 -36.92
N PHE A 237 -16.51 9.41 -37.50
CA PHE A 237 -16.29 9.31 -38.95
C PHE A 237 -15.77 7.93 -39.33
N ASN A 238 -14.69 7.51 -38.65
CA ASN A 238 -14.04 6.21 -38.75
C ASN A 238 -13.69 5.74 -37.33
N PRO A 239 -13.40 4.44 -37.09
CA PRO A 239 -13.00 3.93 -35.77
C PRO A 239 -11.84 4.71 -35.13
N ASP A 240 -10.94 5.24 -35.96
CA ASP A 240 -9.78 6.03 -35.54
C ASP A 240 -10.01 7.55 -35.43
N SER A 241 -11.15 8.04 -35.90
CA SER A 241 -11.49 9.47 -35.99
C SER A 241 -12.80 9.76 -35.25
N VAL A 242 -12.69 9.80 -33.93
CA VAL A 242 -13.79 10.09 -33.00
C VAL A 242 -13.59 11.46 -32.37
N PHE A 243 -14.60 12.31 -32.48
CA PHE A 243 -14.60 13.67 -31.94
C PHE A 243 -15.74 13.87 -30.95
N TYR A 244 -15.51 14.71 -29.96
CA TYR A 244 -16.55 15.33 -29.15
C TYR A 244 -16.86 16.70 -29.75
N ALA A 245 -18.11 16.90 -30.16
CA ALA A 245 -18.60 18.15 -30.71
C ALA A 245 -19.53 18.82 -29.71
N TYR A 246 -19.15 20.02 -29.29
CA TYR A 246 -19.94 20.89 -28.42
C TYR A 246 -20.67 21.88 -29.30
N ILE A 247 -22.00 21.86 -29.30
CA ILE A 247 -22.83 22.62 -30.23
C ILE A 247 -23.78 23.51 -29.45
N ASN A 248 -23.69 24.82 -29.66
CA ASN A 248 -24.54 25.81 -29.02
C ASN A 248 -25.22 26.70 -30.08
N PRO A 249 -26.53 26.95 -30.00
CA PRO A 249 -27.24 27.81 -30.95
C PRO A 249 -26.82 29.28 -30.82
N VAL A 250 -26.56 29.93 -31.96
CA VAL A 250 -26.31 31.38 -32.01
C VAL A 250 -27.66 32.10 -32.04
N THR A 251 -28.02 32.73 -30.93
CA THR A 251 -29.27 33.50 -30.80
C THR A 251 -29.00 34.96 -30.49
N THR A 252 -29.94 35.83 -30.83
CA THR A 252 -29.89 37.24 -30.45
C THR A 252 -30.10 37.37 -28.94
N PRO A 253 -29.20 38.03 -28.20
CA PRO A 253 -29.36 38.19 -26.75
C PRO A 253 -30.66 38.89 -26.38
N GLY A 254 -31.40 38.34 -25.42
CA GLY A 254 -32.63 38.95 -24.90
C GLY A 254 -33.87 38.81 -25.80
N VAL A 255 -33.79 38.10 -26.93
CA VAL A 255 -34.94 37.87 -27.82
C VAL A 255 -35.14 36.38 -28.07
N ILE A 256 -36.36 35.88 -27.91
CA ILE A 256 -36.72 34.49 -28.24
C ILE A 256 -36.96 34.42 -29.75
N THR A 257 -35.88 34.29 -30.52
CA THR A 257 -35.93 34.07 -31.98
C THR A 257 -35.38 32.70 -32.35
N ALA A 258 -35.72 32.23 -33.55
CA ALA A 258 -35.02 31.10 -34.16
C ALA A 258 -33.49 31.37 -34.17
N PRO A 259 -32.66 30.33 -34.00
CA PRO A 259 -31.22 30.49 -34.05
C PRO A 259 -30.79 31.00 -35.42
N LEU A 260 -29.85 31.95 -35.44
CA LEU A 260 -29.21 32.44 -36.66
C LEU A 260 -28.24 31.41 -37.25
N GLY A 261 -27.78 30.48 -36.41
CA GLY A 261 -26.80 29.47 -36.75
C GLY A 261 -26.35 28.69 -35.53
N TYR A 262 -25.21 28.01 -35.63
CA TYR A 262 -24.64 27.22 -34.54
C TYR A 262 -23.14 27.45 -34.40
N ALA A 263 -22.69 27.64 -33.16
CA ALA A 263 -21.28 27.58 -32.80
C ALA A 263 -20.92 26.13 -32.45
N GLN A 264 -19.78 25.66 -32.94
CA GLN A 264 -19.32 24.29 -32.73
C GLN A 264 -17.85 24.24 -32.38
N ILE A 265 -17.51 23.55 -31.29
CA ILE A 265 -16.13 23.24 -30.90
C ILE A 265 -15.93 21.73 -31.01
N TRP A 266 -14.89 21.32 -31.75
CA TRP A 266 -14.58 19.92 -32.01
C TRP A 266 -13.30 19.51 -31.29
N VAL A 267 -13.43 18.60 -30.33
CA VAL A 267 -12.34 18.10 -29.48
C VAL A 267 -12.02 16.66 -29.87
N ASN A 268 -10.73 16.36 -30.03
CA ASN A 268 -10.31 15.01 -30.39
C ASN A 268 -10.38 14.07 -29.17
N ARG A 269 -11.04 12.91 -29.31
CA ARG A 269 -11.09 11.92 -28.23
C ARG A 269 -9.69 11.42 -27.84
N LYS A 270 -8.77 11.30 -28.81
CA LYS A 270 -7.37 10.90 -28.56
C LYS A 270 -6.64 11.95 -27.70
N ALA A 271 -6.91 13.24 -27.88
CA ALA A 271 -6.30 14.29 -27.06
C ALA A 271 -6.76 14.21 -25.59
N VAL A 272 -8.06 13.99 -25.36
CA VAL A 272 -8.61 13.78 -24.00
C VAL A 272 -8.02 12.51 -23.39
N ALA A 273 -7.96 11.41 -24.15
CA ALA A 273 -7.35 10.16 -23.71
C ALA A 273 -5.85 10.32 -23.35
N GLN A 274 -5.10 11.11 -24.12
CA GLN A 274 -3.71 11.41 -23.87
C GLN A 274 -3.53 12.21 -22.58
N ARG A 275 -4.38 13.22 -22.32
CA ARG A 275 -4.36 13.96 -21.04
C ARG A 275 -4.65 13.04 -19.85
N ILE A 276 -5.63 12.13 -19.98
CA ILE A 276 -5.93 11.13 -18.96
C ILE A 276 -4.71 10.21 -18.73
N HIS A 277 -4.06 9.74 -19.80
CA HIS A 277 -2.89 8.88 -19.70
C HIS A 277 -1.72 9.59 -19.00
N ASN A 278 -1.37 10.81 -19.44
CA ASN A 278 -0.30 11.59 -18.82
C ASN A 278 -0.59 11.89 -17.34
N SER A 279 -1.84 12.21 -17.00
CA SER A 279 -2.24 12.41 -15.60
C SER A 279 -2.10 11.13 -14.78
N ARG A 280 -2.47 9.96 -15.32
CA ARG A 280 -2.28 8.66 -14.67
C ARG A 280 -0.81 8.32 -14.44
N VAL A 281 0.06 8.60 -15.42
CA VAL A 281 1.50 8.40 -15.29
C VAL A 281 2.07 9.29 -14.18
N ASN A 282 1.71 10.57 -14.13
CA ASN A 282 2.16 11.48 -13.08
C ASN A 282 1.71 11.03 -11.68
N ILE A 283 0.44 10.61 -11.53
CA ILE A 283 -0.07 10.06 -10.27
C ILE A 283 0.70 8.79 -9.88
N ALA A 284 0.99 7.89 -10.83
CA ALA A 284 1.77 6.69 -10.56
C ALA A 284 3.20 7.01 -10.10
N LEU A 285 3.87 7.99 -10.72
CA LEU A 285 5.20 8.44 -10.33
C LEU A 285 5.20 9.05 -8.92
N MET A 286 4.22 9.89 -8.58
CA MET A 286 4.07 10.43 -7.23
C MET A 286 3.84 9.34 -6.19
N LEU A 287 3.02 8.32 -6.51
CA LEU A 287 2.76 7.20 -5.63
C LEU A 287 4.03 6.35 -5.37
N ILE A 288 4.84 6.13 -6.40
CA ILE A 288 6.14 5.45 -6.28
C ILE A 288 7.08 6.25 -5.37
N LEU A 289 7.13 7.58 -5.53
CA LEU A 289 7.94 8.45 -4.68
C LEU A 289 7.50 8.38 -3.21
N ILE A 290 6.19 8.47 -2.94
CA ILE A 290 5.62 8.36 -1.59
C ILE A 290 5.95 7.00 -0.97
N LEU A 291 5.82 5.91 -1.74
CA LEU A 291 6.18 4.57 -1.27
C LEU A 291 7.68 4.48 -0.94
N LEU A 292 8.55 5.02 -1.79
CA LEU A 292 10.00 5.01 -1.58
C LEU A 292 10.36 5.77 -0.29
N VAL A 293 9.78 6.96 -0.08
CA VAL A 293 9.96 7.72 1.16
C VAL A 293 9.40 6.95 2.36
N GLY A 294 8.22 6.32 2.23
CA GLY A 294 7.63 5.50 3.28
C GLY A 294 8.50 4.30 3.67
N TYR A 295 9.14 3.64 2.69
CA TYR A 295 10.06 2.54 2.94
C TYR A 295 11.35 2.98 3.62
N ILE A 296 11.94 4.10 3.17
CA ILE A 296 13.14 4.65 3.79
C ILE A 296 12.84 5.08 5.23
N GLY A 297 11.76 5.85 5.42
CA GLY A 297 11.34 6.32 6.75
C GLY A 297 11.04 5.16 7.70
N SER A 298 10.39 4.10 7.22
CA SER A 298 10.22 2.88 7.99
C SER A 298 11.52 2.20 8.36
N PHE A 299 12.44 2.09 7.40
CA PHE A 299 13.73 1.47 7.66
C PHE A 299 14.47 2.21 8.77
N VAL A 300 14.50 3.55 8.69
CA VAL A 300 15.08 4.43 9.71
C VAL A 300 14.38 4.28 11.06
N LEU A 301 13.05 4.32 11.09
CA LEU A 301 12.27 4.17 12.33
C LEU A 301 12.56 2.82 13.01
N ILE A 302 12.66 1.75 12.21
CA ILE A 302 12.98 0.42 12.71
C ILE A 302 14.40 0.38 13.28
N THR A 303 15.40 1.01 12.65
CA THR A 303 16.77 1.02 13.17
C THR A 303 16.92 1.90 14.41
N VAL A 304 16.34 3.10 14.40
CA VAL A 304 16.43 4.05 15.52
C VAL A 304 15.75 3.49 16.77
N ILE A 305 14.57 2.86 16.62
CA ILE A 305 13.84 2.33 17.78
C ILE A 305 14.35 0.93 18.15
N MET A 306 14.51 -0.01 17.22
CA MET A 306 14.75 -1.41 17.63
C MET A 306 16.15 -1.70 18.15
N ASP A 307 17.18 -0.95 17.72
CA ASP A 307 18.56 -1.21 18.14
C ASP A 307 18.76 -0.94 19.65
N PRO A 308 18.33 0.20 20.23
CA PRO A 308 18.37 0.43 21.67
C PRO A 308 17.59 -0.60 22.48
N PHE A 309 16.40 -0.99 22.02
CA PHE A 309 15.58 -2.02 22.69
C PHE A 309 16.26 -3.39 22.69
N HIS A 310 16.95 -3.77 21.60
CA HIS A 310 17.73 -5.01 21.56
C HIS A 310 18.92 -4.96 22.52
N LYS A 311 19.63 -3.84 22.60
CA LYS A 311 20.73 -3.64 23.56
C LYS A 311 20.24 -3.80 24.99
N LEU A 312 19.20 -3.06 25.39
CA LEU A 312 18.57 -3.15 26.71
C LEU A 312 18.12 -4.58 27.04
N ALA A 313 17.36 -5.21 26.13
CA ALA A 313 16.86 -6.57 26.35
C ALA A 313 17.98 -7.61 26.47
N SER A 314 19.08 -7.44 25.72
CA SER A 314 20.24 -8.34 25.79
C SER A 314 21.01 -8.18 27.10
N TRP A 315 21.20 -6.94 27.56
CA TRP A 315 21.91 -6.64 28.81
C TRP A 315 21.14 -7.16 30.02
N VAL A 316 19.83 -6.90 30.12
CA VAL A 316 18.98 -7.42 31.22
C VAL A 316 19.05 -8.95 31.30
N ARG A 317 19.08 -9.66 30.17
CA ARG A 317 19.27 -11.12 30.16
C ARG A 317 20.63 -11.53 30.72
N GLN A 318 21.70 -10.86 30.30
CA GLN A 318 23.04 -11.19 30.75
C GLN A 318 23.20 -10.96 32.25
N VAL A 319 22.60 -9.88 32.79
CA VAL A 319 22.56 -9.60 34.23
C VAL A 319 21.80 -10.69 34.97
N GLY A 320 20.63 -11.10 34.47
CA GLY A 320 19.83 -12.18 35.05
C GLY A 320 20.53 -13.55 35.06
N HIS A 321 21.43 -13.81 34.11
CA HIS A 321 22.21 -15.05 34.06
C HIS A 321 23.54 -14.99 34.82
N GLY A 322 23.87 -13.86 35.47
CA GLY A 322 25.09 -13.71 36.26
C GLY A 322 26.37 -13.70 35.41
N THR A 323 26.25 -13.35 34.12
CA THR A 323 27.34 -13.42 33.13
C THR A 323 27.95 -12.06 32.77
N VAL A 324 27.49 -10.97 33.37
CA VAL A 324 28.01 -9.63 33.09
C VAL A 324 29.19 -9.35 34.02
N ASP A 325 30.37 -9.45 33.45
CA ASP A 325 31.57 -8.79 33.97
C ASP A 325 31.60 -7.34 33.44
N GLU A 326 31.57 -6.41 34.41
CA GLU A 326 32.08 -5.04 34.37
C GLU A 326 31.34 -3.89 33.65
N ASP A 327 30.53 -4.07 32.59
CA ASP A 327 30.03 -2.87 31.87
C ASP A 327 28.60 -2.40 32.26
N GLU A 328 28.48 -1.11 32.58
CA GLU A 328 27.21 -0.37 32.71
C GLU A 328 26.47 -0.35 31.35
N LEU A 329 25.14 -0.35 31.38
CA LEU A 329 24.35 -0.25 30.16
C LEU A 329 24.47 1.18 29.60
N ASP A 330 25.32 1.34 28.59
CA ASP A 330 25.47 2.59 27.84
C ASP A 330 24.44 2.63 26.69
N ILE A 331 23.35 3.36 26.93
CA ILE A 331 22.35 3.69 25.93
C ILE A 331 22.38 5.20 25.77
N ASP A 332 22.98 5.64 24.67
CA ASP A 332 22.99 7.03 24.21
C ASP A 332 21.60 7.41 23.68
N ALA A 333 20.67 7.68 24.59
CA ALA A 333 19.30 8.09 24.31
C ALA A 333 18.88 9.21 25.28
N ASP A 334 18.58 10.38 24.75
CA ASP A 334 18.12 11.55 25.51
C ASP A 334 16.61 11.49 25.88
N ASP A 335 16.00 10.31 25.77
CA ASP A 335 14.56 10.10 25.94
C ASP A 335 14.25 9.17 27.12
N GLU A 336 12.99 8.74 27.22
CA GLU A 336 12.46 7.85 28.28
C GLU A 336 13.24 6.54 28.38
N LEU A 337 13.88 6.10 27.30
CA LEU A 337 14.69 4.88 27.29
C LEU A 337 16.03 5.08 28.01
N GLY A 338 16.61 6.28 27.91
CA GLY A 338 17.81 6.67 28.67
C GLY A 338 17.54 6.69 30.17
N GLU A 339 16.41 7.25 30.61
CA GLU A 339 16.02 7.24 32.02
C GLU A 339 15.84 5.81 32.55
N ILE A 340 15.21 4.92 31.78
CA ILE A 340 15.04 3.51 32.15
C ILE A 340 16.41 2.82 32.27
N ALA A 341 17.31 3.05 31.32
CA ALA A 341 18.65 2.48 31.35
C ALA A 341 19.42 2.91 32.62
N GLN A 342 19.33 4.19 32.96
CA GLN A 342 19.96 4.75 34.15
C GLN A 342 19.39 4.17 35.45
N ALA A 343 18.06 4.04 35.55
CA ALA A 343 17.41 3.43 36.71
C ALA A 343 17.81 1.95 36.90
N PHE A 344 17.96 1.20 35.79
CA PHE A 344 18.45 -0.18 35.83
C PHE A 344 19.93 -0.26 36.24
N ASN A 345 20.78 0.64 35.76
CA ASN A 345 22.18 0.73 36.18
C ASN A 345 22.28 1.00 37.70
N GLU A 346 21.50 1.95 38.22
CA GLU A 346 21.48 2.28 39.64
C GLU A 346 21.00 1.10 40.51
N MET A 347 19.92 0.42 40.11
CA MET A 347 19.42 -0.77 40.83
C MET A 347 20.45 -1.89 40.86
N THR A 348 21.10 -2.16 39.72
CA THR A 348 22.09 -3.24 39.59
C THR A 348 23.35 -2.93 40.41
N SER A 349 23.77 -1.67 40.44
CA SER A 349 24.86 -1.18 41.28
C SER A 349 24.56 -1.40 42.77
N LYS A 350 23.40 -0.92 43.25
CA LYS A 350 22.96 -1.10 44.65
C LYS A 350 22.84 -2.57 45.05
N PHE A 351 22.33 -3.43 44.16
CA PHE A 351 22.24 -4.86 44.42
C PHE A 351 23.61 -5.52 44.57
N ARG A 352 24.60 -5.13 43.75
CA ARG A 352 25.99 -5.60 43.85
C ARG A 352 26.67 -5.13 45.13
N GLU A 353 26.49 -3.86 45.52
CA GLU A 353 27.01 -3.34 46.79
C GLU A 353 26.45 -4.12 47.98
N ALA A 354 25.15 -4.39 47.99
CA ALA A 354 24.50 -5.20 49.03
C ALA A 354 25.05 -6.63 49.10
N GLN A 355 25.32 -7.28 47.96
CA GLN A 355 25.97 -8.60 47.93
C GLN A 355 27.40 -8.55 48.46
N ARG A 356 28.21 -7.57 48.06
CA ARG A 356 29.59 -7.40 48.57
C ARG A 356 29.61 -7.18 50.08
N LEU A 357 28.74 -6.31 50.60
CA LEU A 357 28.58 -6.07 52.04
C LEU A 357 28.18 -7.35 52.78
N SER A 358 27.21 -8.11 52.25
CA SER A 358 26.79 -9.38 52.84
C SER A 358 27.93 -10.41 52.86
N GLN A 359 28.72 -10.48 51.79
CA GLN A 359 29.86 -11.40 51.67
C GLN A 359 31.02 -11.00 52.60
N CYS A 360 31.32 -9.70 52.72
CA CYS A 360 32.27 -9.16 53.70
C CYS A 360 31.83 -9.43 55.15
N CYS A 361 30.55 -9.22 55.48
CA CYS A 361 30.00 -9.55 56.81
C CYS A 361 30.12 -11.05 57.10
N ARG A 362 29.85 -11.92 56.11
CA ARG A 362 29.97 -13.37 56.26
C ARG A 362 31.43 -13.79 56.51
N LEU A 363 32.40 -13.25 55.75
CA LEU A 363 33.83 -13.47 55.96
C LEU A 363 34.31 -12.96 57.33
N ARG A 364 33.83 -11.78 57.75
CA ARG A 364 34.16 -11.20 59.06
C ARG A 364 33.59 -12.02 60.21
N TYR A 365 32.40 -12.60 60.05
CA TYR A 365 31.80 -13.52 61.02
C TYR A 365 32.61 -14.82 61.16
N TYR A 366 33.07 -15.40 60.03
CA TYR A 366 33.97 -16.57 60.05
C TYR A 366 35.32 -16.29 60.70
N LEU A 367 35.83 -15.06 60.63
CA LEU A 367 37.08 -14.63 61.27
C LEU A 367 36.92 -14.33 62.77
N LEU A 368 35.70 -14.09 63.27
CA LEU A 368 35.42 -13.72 64.67
C LEU A 368 34.90 -14.87 65.53
N LEU A 369 34.67 -16.07 64.98
CA LEU A 369 34.28 -17.25 65.75
C LEU A 369 35.45 -17.74 66.64
N PRO A 370 35.30 -17.78 67.98
CA PRO A 370 36.34 -18.27 68.87
C PRO A 370 36.33 -19.80 68.85
N GLY A 371 37.23 -20.40 68.09
CA GLY A 371 37.35 -21.85 68.05
C GLY A 371 38.17 -22.34 66.86
N GLY A 372 39.49 -22.29 66.99
CA GLY A 372 40.39 -22.89 66.02
C GLY A 372 40.15 -24.39 65.85
N LYS A 373 39.73 -24.80 64.66
CA LYS A 373 40.17 -26.06 64.05
C LYS A 373 40.46 -25.82 62.57
N ARG A 374 41.74 -25.65 62.27
CA ARG A 374 42.28 -25.82 60.92
C ARG A 374 42.04 -27.28 60.50
N SER A 375 41.12 -27.51 59.57
CA SER A 375 41.22 -28.68 58.70
C SER A 375 41.07 -28.23 57.26
N TRP A 376 42.21 -28.03 56.61
CA TRP A 376 42.28 -27.97 55.15
C TRP A 376 41.97 -29.37 54.61
N ARG A 377 40.83 -29.54 53.95
CA ARG A 377 40.65 -30.58 52.93
C ARG A 377 40.02 -29.94 51.69
N ARG A 378 40.81 -29.92 50.61
CA ARG A 378 40.32 -29.70 49.24
C ARG A 378 39.48 -30.91 48.81
N PRO A 379 38.47 -30.70 47.94
CA PRO A 379 38.31 -31.53 46.74
C PRO A 379 38.25 -30.62 45.50
N VAL A 380 39.11 -30.82 44.48
CA VAL A 380 38.94 -31.65 43.27
C VAL A 380 37.67 -31.32 42.50
#